data_AF-A0A653QY99-F1
#
_entry.id   AF-A0A653QY99-F1
#
_cell.length_a   1.000
_cell.length_b   1.000
_cell.length_c   1.000
_cell.angle_alpha   90.00
_cell.angle_beta   90.00
_cell.angle_gamma   90.00
#
_symmetry.space_group_name_H-M   'P 1'
#
loop_
_entity.id
_entity.type
_entity.pdbx_description
1 polymer ?
#
loop_
_entity_poly.entity_id
_entity_poly.type
_entity_poly.pdbx_seq_one_letter_code
_entity_poly.pdbx_strand_id
1 'polypeptide(L)'
;MRTRTDRVDRYGKVSIRYAGKLRHLGLGRAHIGENVLLPIQDNHVTTTNAATGDIIAEHAIDPSKNYQKPLSRTPDTPPHPTTTTRKTNPQKKS
;
A
#
# COMPACT_ATOMS: atom_id res chain seq x y z
N MET A 1 -18.48 -5.44 1.94
CA MET A 1 -17.03 -5.51 1.61
C MET A 1 -16.84 -5.39 0.11
N ARG A 2 -15.86 -4.60 -0.35
CA ARG A 2 -15.52 -4.43 -1.78
C ARG A 2 -14.01 -4.60 -1.94
N THR A 3 -13.58 -5.34 -2.96
CA THR A 3 -12.16 -5.44 -3.32
C THR A 3 -11.90 -4.68 -4.61
N ARG A 4 -10.75 -4.02 -4.71
CA ARG A 4 -10.30 -3.38 -5.95
C ARG A 4 -8.86 -3.79 -6.25
N THR A 5 -8.52 -3.83 -7.52
CA THR A 5 -7.13 -3.93 -7.97
C THR A 5 -6.73 -2.55 -8.49
N ASP A 6 -5.53 -2.09 -8.12
CA ASP A 6 -4.99 -0.81 -8.57
C ASP A 6 -3.48 -0.94 -8.82
N ARG A 7 -2.89 0.11 -9.40
CA ARG A 7 -1.45 0.27 -9.55
C ARG A 7 -1.01 1.50 -8.76
N VAL A 8 0.02 1.36 -7.94
CA VAL A 8 0.56 2.47 -7.16
C VAL A 8 1.10 3.55 -8.10
N ASP A 9 0.66 4.79 -7.89
CA ASP A 9 1.04 5.92 -8.75
C ASP A 9 2.51 6.35 -8.52
N ARG A 10 2.99 7.30 -9.32
CA ARG A 10 4.36 7.84 -9.24
C ARG A 10 4.70 8.55 -7.92
N TYR A 11 3.71 8.84 -7.08
CA TYR A 11 3.87 9.48 -5.78
C TYR A 11 3.80 8.48 -4.63
N GLY A 12 3.61 7.18 -4.91
CA GLY A 12 3.49 6.15 -3.89
C GLY A 12 2.13 6.15 -3.21
N LYS A 13 1.05 6.44 -3.95
CA LYS A 13 -0.33 6.40 -3.45
C LYS A 13 -1.27 5.71 -4.43
N VAL A 14 -2.44 5.35 -3.91
CA VAL A 14 -3.58 4.81 -4.67
C VAL A 14 -4.81 5.64 -4.37
N SER A 15 -5.80 5.61 -5.26
CA SER A 15 -7.01 6.44 -5.11
C SER A 15 -8.28 5.61 -5.10
N ILE A 16 -9.09 5.80 -4.06
CA ILE A 16 -10.38 5.12 -3.89
C ILE A 16 -11.53 6.11 -3.87
N ARG A 17 -12.72 5.66 -4.29
CA ARG A 17 -13.95 6.41 -4.04
C ARG A 17 -14.61 5.87 -2.76
N TYR A 18 -14.81 6.76 -1.80
CA TYR A 18 -15.49 6.48 -0.54
C TYR A 18 -16.53 7.57 -0.27
N ALA A 19 -17.77 7.19 0.01
CA ALA A 19 -18.91 8.11 0.18
C ALA A 19 -19.01 9.16 -0.95
N GLY A 20 -18.90 8.72 -2.21
CA GLY A 20 -19.00 9.58 -3.41
C GLY A 20 -17.75 10.42 -3.72
N LYS A 21 -16.79 10.54 -2.80
CA LYS A 21 -15.58 11.38 -2.96
C LYS A 21 -14.34 10.54 -3.24
N LEU A 22 -13.43 11.06 -4.06
CA LEU A 22 -12.11 10.46 -4.27
C LEU A 22 -11.24 10.71 -3.03
N ARG A 23 -10.49 9.70 -2.59
CA ARG A 23 -9.58 9.72 -1.45
C ARG A 23 -8.25 9.09 -1.86
N HIS A 24 -7.16 9.62 -1.33
CA HIS A 24 -5.80 9.16 -1.60
C HIS A 24 -5.25 8.41 -0.41
N LEU A 25 -4.77 7.19 -0.62
CA LEU A 25 -4.14 6.37 0.41
C LEU A 25 -2.63 6.36 0.14
N GLY A 26 -1.85 6.89 1.08
CA GLY A 26 -0.39 6.85 0.98
C GLY A 26 0.13 5.45 1.28
N LEU A 27 0.99 4.91 0.42
CA LEU A 27 1.67 3.63 0.61
C LEU A 27 3.19 3.83 0.80
N GLY A 28 3.73 4.89 0.21
CA GLY A 28 5.15 5.20 0.23
C GLY A 28 5.81 4.97 -1.13
N ARG A 29 6.91 5.70 -1.38
CA ARG A 29 7.59 5.69 -2.69
C ARG A 29 8.26 4.36 -3.04
N ALA A 30 8.52 3.50 -2.05
CA ALA A 30 9.09 2.17 -2.28
C ALA A 30 8.20 1.28 -3.15
N HIS A 31 6.88 1.50 -3.12
CA HIS A 31 5.89 0.66 -3.80
C HIS A 31 5.42 1.23 -5.15
N ILE A 32 6.08 2.25 -5.68
CA ILE A 32 5.68 2.88 -6.95
C ILE A 32 5.63 1.83 -8.06
N GLY A 33 4.50 1.78 -8.77
CA GLY A 33 4.31 0.86 -9.88
C GLY A 33 4.06 -0.59 -9.48
N GLU A 34 3.89 -0.90 -8.20
CA GLU A 34 3.39 -2.22 -7.80
C GLU A 34 1.89 -2.34 -8.12
N ASN A 35 1.48 -3.55 -8.49
CA ASN A 35 0.06 -3.90 -8.58
C ASN A 35 -0.41 -4.30 -7.18
N VAL A 36 -1.54 -3.78 -6.76
CA VAL A 36 -2.06 -3.97 -5.40
C VAL A 36 -3.52 -4.41 -5.39
N LEU A 37 -3.87 -5.16 -4.36
CA LEU A 37 -5.26 -5.48 -4.01
C LEU A 37 -5.65 -4.66 -2.78
N LEU A 38 -6.85 -4.08 -2.84
CA LEU A 38 -7.41 -3.23 -1.80
C LEU A 38 -8.75 -3.79 -1.32
N PRO A 39 -8.76 -4.75 -0.38
CA PRO A 39 -9.94 -5.05 0.40
C PRO A 39 -10.41 -3.84 1.19
N ILE A 40 -11.67 -3.45 1.00
CA ILE A 40 -12.32 -2.33 1.68
C ILE A 40 -13.48 -2.90 2.50
N GLN A 41 -13.41 -2.69 3.82
CA GLN A 41 -14.42 -3.06 4.79
C GLN A 41 -14.82 -1.80 5.54
N ASP A 42 -16.01 -1.29 5.25
CA ASP A 42 -16.50 0.00 5.76
C ASP A 42 -15.48 1.12 5.50
N ASN A 43 -14.98 1.77 6.55
CA ASN A 43 -13.96 2.80 6.48
C ASN A 43 -12.53 2.25 6.61
N HIS A 44 -12.33 0.94 6.68
CA HIS A 44 -11.02 0.32 6.77
C HIS A 44 -10.56 -0.20 5.42
N VAL A 45 -9.30 0.06 5.07
CA VAL A 45 -8.67 -0.40 3.83
C VAL A 45 -7.35 -1.06 4.16
N THR A 46 -7.20 -2.30 3.73
CA THR A 46 -5.91 -2.99 3.73
C THR A 46 -5.39 -2.97 2.30
N THR A 47 -4.12 -2.63 2.12
CA THR A 47 -3.46 -2.70 0.81
C THR A 47 -2.46 -3.83 0.82
N THR A 48 -2.60 -4.78 -0.10
CA THR A 48 -1.65 -5.88 -0.28
C THR A 48 -1.02 -5.86 -1.66
N ASN A 49 0.20 -6.37 -1.80
CA ASN A 49 0.80 -6.61 -3.10
C ASN A 49 0.00 -7.70 -3.83
N ALA A 50 -0.39 -7.45 -5.08
CA ALA A 50 -1.27 -8.36 -5.82
C ALA A 50 -0.60 -9.67 -6.25
N ALA A 51 0.73 -9.70 -6.35
CA ALA A 51 1.48 -10.88 -6.77
C ALA A 51 1.88 -11.76 -5.57
N THR A 52 2.33 -11.14 -4.48
CA THR A 52 2.83 -11.88 -3.30
C THR A 52 1.78 -12.05 -2.20
N GLY A 53 0.78 -11.17 -2.15
CA GLY A 53 -0.19 -11.13 -1.05
C GLY A 53 0.30 -10.36 0.18
N ASP A 54 1.53 -9.82 0.16
CA ASP A 54 2.11 -9.13 1.32
C ASP A 54 1.33 -7.86 1.68
N ILE A 55 1.09 -7.64 2.98
CA ILE A 55 0.47 -6.40 3.46
C ILE A 55 1.47 -5.24 3.35
N ILE A 56 1.10 -4.24 2.57
CA ILE A 56 1.87 -3.02 2.37
C ILE A 56 1.51 -2.01 3.47
N ALA A 57 0.22 -1.72 3.62
CA ALA A 57 -0.27 -0.71 4.55
C ALA A 57 -1.75 -0.92 4.89
N GLU A 58 -2.18 -0.33 6.01
CA GLU A 58 -3.57 -0.27 6.44
C GLU A 58 -3.98 1.19 6.65
N HIS A 59 -5.24 1.52 6.37
CA HIS A 59 -5.78 2.87 6.47
C HIS A 59 -7.17 2.85 7.09
N ALA A 60 -7.41 3.75 8.02
CA ALA A 60 -8.76 4.16 8.41
C ALA A 60 -9.13 5.44 7.64
N ILE A 61 -10.21 5.39 6.86
CA ILE A 61 -10.71 6.52 6.07
C ILE A 61 -11.39 7.52 6.99
N ASP A 62 -10.76 8.67 7.17
CA ASP A 62 -11.38 9.86 7.74
C ASP A 62 -12.08 10.66 6.62
N PRO A 63 -13.42 10.73 6.56
CA PRO A 63 -14.14 11.43 5.50
C PRO A 63 -13.87 12.94 5.45
N SER A 64 -13.35 13.53 6.52
CA SER A 64 -12.95 14.95 6.54
C SER A 64 -11.65 15.21 5.77
N LYS A 65 -10.86 14.15 5.48
CA LYS A 65 -9.55 14.26 4.83
C LYS A 65 -9.54 13.68 3.44
N ASN A 66 -8.83 14.35 2.52
CA ASN A 66 -8.61 13.80 1.18
C ASN A 66 -7.46 12.78 1.15
N TYR A 67 -6.42 13.00 1.97
CA TYR A 67 -5.28 12.11 2.09
C TYR A 67 -5.33 11.32 3.39
N GLN A 68 -5.10 10.02 3.31
CA GLN A 68 -5.07 9.09 4.43
C GLN A 68 -3.65 8.56 4.59
N LYS A 69 -3.07 8.81 5.75
CA LYS A 69 -1.78 8.24 6.14
C LYS A 69 -1.97 6.76 6.53
N PRO A 70 -0.98 5.90 6.28
CA PRO A 70 -0.96 4.57 6.87
C PRO A 70 -1.14 4.65 8.39
N LEU A 71 -1.86 3.69 8.94
CA LEU A 71 -1.81 3.41 10.37
C LEU A 71 -0.37 3.00 10.72
N SER A 72 0.15 3.54 11.83
CA SER A 72 1.45 3.13 12.35
C SER A 72 1.40 1.63 12.64
N ARG A 73 2.30 0.85 12.07
CA ARG A 73 2.47 -0.55 12.51
C ARG A 73 2.95 -0.49 13.95
N THR A 74 2.09 -0.85 14.90
CA THR A 74 2.52 -1.17 16.25
C THR A 74 3.44 -2.40 16.16
N PRO A 75 4.55 -2.44 16.92
CA PRO A 75 5.54 -3.52 16.84
C PRO A 75 5.02 -4.93 17.19
N ASP A 76 3.76 -5.06 17.62
CA ASP A 76 3.15 -6.35 17.97
C ASP A 76 2.69 -7.19 16.78
N THR A 77 2.70 -6.63 15.56
CA THR A 77 2.55 -7.44 14.34
C THR A 77 3.93 -8.00 13.98
N PRO A 78 4.15 -9.33 14.03
CA PRO A 78 5.46 -9.89 13.72
C PRO A 78 5.90 -9.39 12.34
N PRO A 79 7.12 -8.85 12.22
CA PRO A 79 7.64 -8.46 10.92
C PRO A 79 7.65 -9.71 10.05
N HIS A 80 6.76 -9.75 9.06
CA HIS A 80 6.95 -10.72 7.97
C HIS A 80 8.31 -10.40 7.36
N PRO A 81 9.16 -11.41 7.07
CA PRO A 81 10.46 -11.16 6.51
C PRO A 81 10.25 -10.41 5.19
N THR A 82 10.49 -9.10 5.22
CA THR A 82 10.80 -8.36 4.02
C THR A 82 12.02 -9.06 3.48
N THR A 83 11.81 -9.89 2.46
CA THR A 83 12.85 -10.29 1.55
C THR A 83 13.23 -9.02 0.80
N THR A 84 13.93 -8.14 1.50
CA THR A 84 14.83 -7.17 0.92
C THR A 84 15.94 -8.02 0.32
N THR A 85 15.66 -8.65 -0.83
CA THR A 85 16.72 -8.97 -1.76
C THR A 85 17.26 -7.63 -2.20
N ARG A 86 18.21 -7.11 -1.42
CA ARG A 86 19.25 -6.24 -1.91
C ARG A 86 19.91 -7.03 -3.05
N LYS A 87 19.41 -6.87 -4.28
CA LYS A 87 20.20 -7.22 -5.46
C LYS A 87 21.37 -6.24 -5.46
N THR A 88 22.42 -6.58 -4.74
CA THR A 88 23.77 -6.11 -5.07
C THR A 88 24.03 -6.61 -6.48
N ASN A 89 23.86 -5.72 -7.44
CA ASN A 89 24.27 -5.95 -8.81
C ASN A 89 25.80 -6.20 -8.81
N PRO A 90 26.31 -7.34 -9.32
CA PRO A 90 27.74 -7.49 -9.53
C PRO A 90 28.08 -6.78 -10.85
N GLN A 91 28.53 -5.52 -10.77
CA GLN A 91 29.07 -4.85 -11.95
C GLN A 91 30.55 -5.24 -12.13
N LYS A 92 30.74 -6.14 -13.10
CA LYS A 92 31.94 -6.48 -13.88
C LYS A 92 33.21 -5.61 -13.74
N LYS A 93 34.33 -6.34 -13.61
CA LYS A 93 35.64 -6.26 -14.31
C LYS A 93 36.09 -4.91 -14.90
N SER A 94 37.29 -4.48 -14.50
CA SER A 94 38.47 -4.35 -15.38
C SER A 94 39.75 -4.53 -14.58
#